data_AF-A0A2N2Y2T0-F1
#
_entry.id   AF-A0A2N2Y2T0-F1
#
_cell.length_a   1.000
_cell.length_b   1.000
_cell.length_c   1.000
_cell.angle_alpha   90.00
_cell.angle_beta   90.00
_cell.angle_gamma   90.00
#
_symmetry.space_group_name_H-M   'P 1'
#
loop_
_entity.id
_entity.type
_entity.pdbx_description
1 polymer ?
#
loop_
_entity_poly.entity_id
_entity_poly.type
_entity_poly.pdbx_seq_one_letter_code
_entity_poly.pdbx_strand_id
1 'polypeptide(L)'
;MKFFIFLLLIIPSDMKIESTYLPVKDFKLENYLGTWYEIARFDHSFEQGLTHVTAQYEMKENGMVRVINKGRKNGKEKIATGKAKFNGDIHLGHLKVSFFLFFYADYIIIYLDDNYETAIVTSGADYLWFLSRKPEISQDKKEQLIQLAKNNGFNTEKLIWVDQQ
;
A
#
# COMPACT_ATOMS: atom_id res chain seq x y z
N MET A 1 15.94 -43.71 -40.11
CA MET A 1 15.70 -42.28 -39.80
C MET A 1 14.40 -42.21 -38.99
N LYS A 2 14.47 -42.08 -37.66
CA LYS A 2 13.28 -41.95 -36.80
C LYS A 2 13.03 -40.47 -36.57
N PHE A 3 11.92 -39.95 -37.07
CA PHE A 3 11.51 -38.56 -36.89
C PHE A 3 11.05 -38.36 -35.43
N PHE A 4 11.68 -37.44 -34.71
CA PHE A 4 11.18 -36.93 -33.43
C PHE A 4 10.10 -35.88 -33.71
N ILE A 5 8.86 -36.17 -33.31
CA ILE A 5 7.79 -35.17 -33.27
C ILE A 5 7.98 -34.38 -31.97
N PHE A 6 8.46 -33.15 -32.08
CA PHE A 6 8.39 -32.18 -30.98
C PHE A 6 6.94 -31.70 -30.89
N LEU A 7 6.21 -32.18 -29.87
CA LEU A 7 4.91 -31.61 -29.51
C LEU A 7 5.18 -30.23 -28.89
N LEU A 8 5.03 -29.17 -29.67
CA LEU A 8 5.06 -27.80 -29.18
C LEU A 8 3.76 -27.57 -28.38
N LEU A 9 3.84 -27.70 -27.05
CA LEU A 9 2.76 -27.27 -26.16
C LEU A 9 2.64 -25.74 -26.27
N ILE A 10 1.67 -25.28 -27.06
CA ILE A 10 1.23 -23.89 -27.05
C ILE A 10 0.50 -23.70 -25.72
N ILE A 11 1.22 -23.17 -24.72
CA ILE A 11 0.59 -22.71 -23.48
C ILE A 11 -0.20 -21.45 -23.86
N PRO A 12 -1.53 -21.41 -23.66
CA PRO A 12 -2.30 -20.21 -23.92
C PRO A 12 -1.77 -19.07 -23.02
N SER A 13 -1.30 -18.00 -23.66
CA SER A 13 -0.70 -16.82 -23.05
C SER A 13 -1.76 -15.87 -22.50
N ASP A 14 -2.66 -16.35 -21.63
CA ASP A 14 -3.67 -15.52 -20.98
C ASP A 14 -3.93 -15.97 -19.53
N MET A 15 -2.87 -16.31 -18.81
CA MET A 15 -2.95 -16.28 -17.35
C MET A 15 -2.83 -14.81 -16.91
N LYS A 16 -3.97 -14.09 -16.92
CA LYS A 16 -4.11 -12.90 -16.08
C LYS A 16 -3.87 -13.37 -14.65
N ILE A 17 -2.70 -13.05 -14.10
CA ILE A 17 -2.49 -13.13 -12.66
C ILE A 17 -3.47 -12.10 -12.08
N GLU A 18 -4.66 -12.56 -11.67
CA GLU A 18 -5.52 -11.77 -10.81
C GLU A 18 -4.66 -11.34 -9.63
N SER A 19 -4.56 -10.03 -9.36
CA SER A 19 -3.87 -9.59 -8.16
C SER A 19 -4.55 -10.28 -6.97
N THR A 20 -3.77 -10.96 -6.13
CA THR A 20 -4.28 -11.64 -4.93
C THR A 20 -5.13 -10.71 -4.05
N TYR A 21 -4.89 -9.40 -4.16
CA TYR A 21 -5.56 -8.35 -3.43
C TYR A 21 -6.44 -7.53 -4.38
N LEU A 22 -7.71 -7.36 -4.01
CA LEU A 22 -8.67 -6.56 -4.75
C LEU A 22 -8.65 -5.12 -4.23
N PRO A 23 -8.41 -4.12 -5.09
CA PRO A 23 -8.49 -2.72 -4.67
C PRO A 23 -9.94 -2.32 -4.38
N VAL A 24 -10.10 -1.35 -3.47
CA VAL A 24 -11.39 -0.69 -3.24
C VAL A 24 -11.89 -0.05 -4.54
N LYS A 25 -13.20 -0.11 -4.74
CA LYS A 25 -13.91 0.52 -5.85
C LYS A 25 -14.44 1.89 -5.44
N ASP A 26 -14.92 2.67 -6.41
CA ASP A 26 -15.47 4.01 -6.21
C ASP A 26 -14.49 4.96 -5.48
N PHE A 27 -13.19 4.72 -5.67
CA PHE A 27 -12.12 5.51 -5.09
C PHE A 27 -12.09 6.92 -5.68
N LYS A 28 -11.89 7.91 -4.81
CA LYS A 28 -11.78 9.33 -5.16
C LYS A 28 -10.48 9.86 -4.58
N LEU A 29 -9.51 10.13 -5.44
CA LEU A 29 -8.17 10.55 -5.02
C LEU A 29 -8.21 11.84 -4.21
N GLU A 30 -9.09 12.77 -4.55
CA GLU A 30 -9.23 14.07 -3.89
C GLU A 30 -9.47 13.92 -2.38
N ASN A 31 -10.27 12.92 -1.99
CA ASN A 31 -10.57 12.62 -0.59
C ASN A 31 -9.42 11.88 0.11
N TYR A 32 -8.51 11.28 -0.65
CA TYR A 32 -7.34 10.56 -0.15
C TYR A 32 -6.10 11.44 0.02
N LEU A 33 -6.07 12.63 -0.60
CA LEU A 33 -4.99 13.61 -0.47
C LEU A 33 -4.78 14.06 0.98
N GLY A 34 -3.63 14.68 1.25
CA GLY A 34 -3.24 15.15 2.57
C GLY A 34 -2.48 14.11 3.38
N THR A 35 -2.43 14.29 4.69
CA THR A 35 -1.59 13.50 5.58
C THR A 35 -2.33 12.27 6.10
N TRP A 36 -1.59 11.17 6.17
CA TRP A 36 -1.96 9.93 6.84
C TRP A 36 -0.86 9.55 7.82
N TYR A 37 -1.27 9.10 8.99
CA TYR A 37 -0.43 8.48 10.01
C TYR A 37 -0.37 6.99 9.75
N GLU A 38 0.84 6.44 9.77
CA GLU A 38 1.03 5.00 9.73
C GLU A 38 0.84 4.44 11.14
N ILE A 39 -0.25 3.71 11.35
CA ILE A 39 -0.62 3.18 12.67
C ILE A 39 0.03 1.83 12.92
N ALA A 40 0.12 1.01 11.86
CA ALA A 40 0.81 -0.26 11.91
C ALA A 40 1.40 -0.60 10.55
N ARG A 41 2.45 -1.40 10.55
CA ARG A 41 3.06 -1.95 9.35
C ARG A 41 3.58 -3.35 9.58
N PHE A 42 3.89 -4.08 8.52
CA PHE A 42 4.85 -5.18 8.61
C PHE A 42 6.28 -4.64 8.67
N ASP A 43 7.24 -5.48 9.05
CA ASP A 43 8.64 -5.03 9.10
C ASP A 43 9.20 -4.85 7.69
N HIS A 44 9.57 -3.62 7.38
CA HIS A 44 10.10 -3.21 6.08
C HIS A 44 11.51 -2.66 6.32
N SER A 45 12.50 -3.20 5.60
CA SER A 45 13.91 -2.82 5.81
C SER A 45 14.17 -1.31 5.67
N PHE A 46 13.39 -0.62 4.84
CA PHE A 46 13.47 0.82 4.63
C PHE A 46 12.79 1.66 5.74
N GLU A 47 11.89 1.07 6.53
CA GLU A 47 11.17 1.71 7.64
C GLU A 47 11.61 1.21 9.02
N GLN A 48 12.57 0.30 9.08
CA GLN A 48 13.00 -0.34 10.32
C GLN A 48 13.47 0.69 11.36
N GLY A 49 12.80 0.68 12.52
CA GLY A 49 13.07 1.58 13.64
C GLY A 49 12.59 3.02 13.46
N LEU A 50 11.76 3.31 12.44
CA LEU A 50 11.09 4.61 12.34
C LEU A 50 9.84 4.67 13.24
N THR A 51 9.69 5.79 13.93
CA THR A 51 8.48 6.20 14.66
C THR A 51 7.93 7.50 14.07
N HIS A 52 6.75 7.94 14.51
CA HIS A 52 6.06 9.16 14.05
C HIS A 52 5.88 9.18 12.53
N VAL A 53 5.61 8.00 11.95
CA VAL A 53 5.62 7.84 10.50
C VAL A 53 4.34 8.43 9.92
N THR A 54 4.50 9.30 8.93
CA THR A 54 3.40 9.88 8.16
C THR A 54 3.70 9.79 6.67
N ALA A 55 2.63 9.66 5.88
CA ALA A 55 2.65 9.76 4.43
C ALA A 55 1.74 10.91 4.00
N GLN A 56 2.28 11.87 3.25
CA GLN A 56 1.51 12.99 2.70
C GLN A 56 1.36 12.85 1.20
N TYR A 57 0.11 12.88 0.72
CA TYR A 57 -0.23 12.76 -0.70
C TYR A 57 -0.70 14.10 -1.26
N GLU A 58 -0.12 14.52 -2.38
CA GLU A 58 -0.45 15.80 -3.00
C GLU A 58 -0.57 15.64 -4.52
N MET A 59 -1.69 16.10 -5.08
CA MET A 59 -1.89 16.13 -6.52
C MET A 59 -0.93 17.12 -7.19
N LYS A 60 -0.39 16.73 -8.35
CA LYS A 60 0.41 17.59 -9.23
C LYS A 60 -0.37 17.94 -10.49
N GLU A 61 -0.03 19.07 -11.12
CA GLU A 61 -0.64 19.54 -12.37
C GLU A 61 -0.55 18.53 -13.51
N ASN A 62 0.47 17.67 -13.50
CA ASN A 62 0.68 16.63 -14.51
C ASN A 62 -0.10 15.32 -14.23
N GLY A 63 -1.03 15.33 -13.26
CA GLY A 63 -1.83 14.16 -12.87
C GLY A 63 -1.09 13.10 -12.04
N MET A 64 0.16 13.34 -11.66
CA MET A 64 0.87 12.49 -10.69
C MET A 64 0.53 12.89 -9.26
N VAL A 65 0.71 11.96 -8.33
CA VAL A 65 0.63 12.24 -6.89
C VAL A 65 2.05 12.29 -6.33
N ARG A 66 2.43 13.41 -5.70
CA ARG A 66 3.64 13.47 -4.88
C ARG A 66 3.36 12.77 -3.55
N VAL A 67 4.28 11.90 -3.14
CA VAL A 67 4.22 11.16 -1.87
C VAL A 67 5.39 11.62 -1.02
N ILE A 68 5.14 12.07 0.21
CA ILE A 68 6.19 12.48 1.15
C ILE A 68 6.04 11.64 2.40
N ASN A 69 6.96 10.69 2.59
CA ASN A 69 7.05 9.91 3.83
C ASN A 69 7.99 10.61 4.79
N LYS A 70 7.57 10.79 6.04
CA LYS A 70 8.37 11.35 7.13
C LYS A 70 8.32 10.44 8.34
N GLY A 71 9.40 10.39 9.11
CA GLY A 71 9.46 9.68 10.39
C GLY A 71 10.70 10.06 11.19
N ARG A 72 10.88 9.47 12.36
CA ARG A 72 12.01 9.71 13.27
C ARG A 72 12.77 8.43 13.56
N LYS A 73 14.10 8.48 13.54
CA LYS A 73 15.00 7.39 13.96
C LYS A 73 16.14 7.96 14.79
N ASN A 74 16.33 7.46 16.01
CA ASN A 74 17.36 7.92 16.95
C ASN A 74 17.32 9.45 17.17
N GLY A 75 16.12 10.00 17.35
CA GLY A 75 15.89 11.44 17.54
C GLY A 75 16.08 12.31 16.29
N LYS A 76 16.39 11.73 15.13
CA LYS A 76 16.58 12.47 13.87
C LYS A 76 15.43 12.23 12.91
N GLU A 77 14.97 13.30 12.28
CA GLU A 77 13.98 13.22 11.21
C GLU A 77 14.57 12.52 9.97
N LYS A 78 13.73 11.73 9.31
CA LYS A 78 13.97 11.06 8.04
C LYS A 78 12.82 11.41 7.10
N ILE A 79 13.17 11.78 5.87
CA ILE A 79 12.20 12.15 4.84
C ILE A 79 12.55 11.39 3.57
N ALA A 80 11.54 10.83 2.91
CA ALA A 80 11.61 10.27 1.58
C ALA A 80 10.51 10.86 0.71
N THR A 81 10.87 11.37 -0.48
CA THR A 81 9.90 11.91 -1.44
C THR A 81 9.82 10.98 -2.64
N GLY A 82 8.61 10.55 -2.97
CA GLY A 82 8.30 9.70 -4.11
C GLY A 82 7.17 10.28 -4.96
N LYS A 83 6.74 9.48 -5.93
CA LYS A 83 5.64 9.79 -6.84
C LYS A 83 4.77 8.57 -7.04
N ALA A 84 3.48 8.79 -7.22
CA ALA A 84 2.52 7.75 -7.55
C ALA A 84 1.71 8.13 -8.80
N LYS A 85 1.17 7.10 -9.45
CA LYS A 85 0.21 7.20 -10.56
C LYS A 85 -0.77 6.04 -10.47
N PHE A 86 -1.97 6.21 -11.01
CA PHE A 86 -2.94 5.12 -11.10
C PHE A 86 -2.41 3.95 -11.92
N ASN A 87 -2.80 2.75 -11.54
CA ASN A 87 -2.52 1.52 -12.26
C ASN A 87 -3.80 1.00 -12.93
N GLY A 88 -4.23 1.67 -14.00
CA GLY A 88 -5.48 1.36 -14.70
C GLY A 88 -6.57 2.39 -14.36
N ASP A 89 -7.73 1.91 -13.91
CA ASP A 89 -8.91 2.72 -13.63
C ASP A 89 -8.69 3.66 -12.44
N ILE A 90 -9.04 4.94 -12.60
CA ILE A 90 -8.91 5.99 -11.58
C ILE A 90 -9.89 5.83 -10.42
N HIS A 91 -10.95 5.04 -10.60
CA HIS A 91 -11.95 4.72 -9.58
C HIS A 91 -11.58 3.50 -8.75
N LEU A 92 -10.40 2.91 -8.99
CA LEU A 92 -9.83 1.85 -8.16
C LEU A 92 -8.73 2.43 -7.27
N GLY A 93 -8.68 1.97 -6.02
CA GLY A 93 -7.59 2.24 -5.09
C GLY A 93 -6.29 1.52 -5.45
N HIS A 94 -5.92 1.46 -6.72
CA HIS A 94 -4.74 0.78 -7.23
C HIS A 94 -3.79 1.76 -7.91
N LEU A 95 -2.64 1.98 -7.27
CA LEU A 95 -1.60 2.87 -7.75
C LEU A 95 -0.27 2.12 -7.93
N LYS A 96 0.64 2.75 -8.65
CA LYS A 96 2.06 2.43 -8.69
C LYS A 96 2.84 3.55 -8.02
N VAL A 97 3.65 3.23 -7.01
CA VAL A 97 4.48 4.20 -6.25
C VAL A 97 5.96 3.98 -6.54
N SER A 98 6.73 5.07 -6.65
CA SER A 98 8.18 5.05 -6.86
C SER A 98 8.88 6.06 -5.96
N PHE A 99 9.88 5.58 -5.22
CA PHE A 99 10.83 6.40 -4.44
C PHE A 99 12.24 6.40 -5.03
N PHE A 100 12.50 5.58 -6.06
CA PHE A 100 13.80 5.51 -6.73
C PHE A 100 13.63 5.31 -8.24
N LEU A 101 14.07 6.31 -9.00
CA LEU A 101 14.21 6.29 -10.45
C LEU A 101 12.94 5.82 -11.19
N PHE A 102 13.02 4.70 -11.94
CA PHE A 102 11.91 4.10 -12.69
C PHE A 102 11.38 2.79 -12.07
N PHE A 103 11.75 2.48 -10.83
CA PHE A 103 11.21 1.33 -10.11
C PHE A 103 9.90 1.69 -9.42
N TYR A 104 8.83 0.99 -9.82
CA TYR A 104 7.49 1.17 -9.29
C TYR A 104 7.03 -0.10 -8.58
N ALA A 105 6.53 0.07 -7.35
CA ALA A 105 5.86 -0.98 -6.59
C ALA A 105 4.35 -0.77 -6.61
N ASP A 106 3.58 -1.84 -6.40
CA ASP A 106 2.14 -1.75 -6.23
C ASP A 106 1.78 -1.01 -4.94
N TYR A 107 0.68 -0.27 -4.99
CA TYR A 107 0.05 0.33 -3.83
C TYR A 107 -1.45 0.07 -3.98
N ILE A 108 -1.93 -0.94 -3.26
CA ILE A 108 -3.29 -1.47 -3.37
C ILE A 108 -3.99 -1.16 -2.07
N ILE A 109 -4.95 -0.25 -2.11
CA ILE A 109 -5.85 0.06 -1.00
C ILE A 109 -6.91 -1.04 -0.99
N ILE A 110 -6.82 -1.97 -0.04
CA ILE A 110 -7.73 -3.14 0.05
C ILE A 110 -8.91 -2.87 0.99
N TYR A 111 -8.79 -1.84 1.82
CA TYR A 111 -9.87 -1.31 2.64
C TYR A 111 -9.70 0.19 2.78
N LEU A 112 -10.82 0.89 2.75
CA LEU A 112 -10.95 2.33 2.98
C LEU A 112 -12.35 2.55 3.57
N ASP A 113 -12.46 3.25 4.69
CA ASP A 113 -13.79 3.61 5.19
C ASP A 113 -14.44 4.73 4.38
N ASP A 114 -15.77 4.85 4.49
CA ASP A 114 -16.57 5.80 3.71
C ASP A 114 -16.15 7.27 3.90
N ASN A 115 -15.55 7.59 5.05
CA ASN A 115 -15.12 8.94 5.39
C ASN A 115 -13.65 9.21 5.06
N TYR A 116 -12.91 8.23 4.51
CA TYR A 116 -11.48 8.33 4.21
C TYR A 116 -10.65 8.62 5.48
N GLU A 117 -11.07 8.07 6.62
CA GLU A 117 -10.41 8.24 7.91
C GLU A 117 -9.42 7.12 8.23
N THR A 118 -9.69 5.89 7.79
CA THR A 118 -8.82 4.72 7.96
C THR A 118 -8.71 3.90 6.68
N ALA A 119 -7.51 3.34 6.44
CA ALA A 119 -7.22 2.53 5.26
C ALA A 119 -6.30 1.34 5.58
N ILE A 120 -6.40 0.27 4.78
CA ILE A 120 -5.42 -0.81 4.74
C ILE A 120 -4.83 -0.85 3.33
N VAL A 121 -3.50 -0.85 3.27
CA VAL A 121 -2.74 -0.82 2.02
C VAL A 121 -1.76 -1.99 1.96
N THR A 122 -1.57 -2.55 0.76
CA THR A 122 -0.57 -3.60 0.50
C THR A 122 0.18 -3.37 -0.81
N SER A 123 1.40 -3.91 -0.88
CA SER A 123 2.21 -4.05 -2.10
C SER A 123 2.46 -5.52 -2.47
N GLY A 124 1.79 -6.45 -1.79
CA GLY A 124 2.08 -7.89 -1.82
C GLY A 124 1.99 -8.53 -0.42
N ALA A 125 2.13 -9.85 -0.33
CA ALA A 125 1.93 -10.61 0.90
C ALA A 125 2.84 -10.20 2.08
N ASP A 126 4.03 -9.67 1.79
CA ASP A 126 4.99 -9.23 2.79
C ASP A 126 4.92 -7.73 3.11
N TYR A 127 3.96 -7.01 2.51
CA TYR A 127 3.82 -5.56 2.61
C TYR A 127 2.41 -5.17 3.02
N LEU A 128 2.26 -4.60 4.21
CA LEU A 128 0.96 -4.22 4.77
C LEU A 128 1.12 -2.97 5.63
N TRP A 129 0.23 -2.00 5.45
CA TRP A 129 0.14 -0.79 6.26
C TRP A 129 -1.29 -0.54 6.70
N PHE A 130 -1.46 -0.11 7.94
CA PHE A 130 -2.68 0.50 8.45
C PHE A 130 -2.46 2.00 8.53
N LEU A 131 -3.32 2.77 7.86
CA LEU A 131 -3.25 4.22 7.81
C LEU A 131 -4.45 4.84 8.50
N SER A 132 -4.25 6.01 9.12
CA SER A 132 -5.31 6.79 9.75
C SER A 132 -5.11 8.29 9.51
N ARG A 133 -6.18 9.08 9.45
CA ARG A 133 -6.12 10.55 9.47
C ARG A 133 -5.72 11.12 10.83
N LYS A 134 -5.81 10.32 11.88
CA LYS A 134 -5.44 10.66 13.26
C LYS A 134 -4.26 9.81 13.72
N PRO A 135 -3.39 10.33 14.60
CA PRO A 135 -2.23 9.59 15.11
C PRO A 135 -2.62 8.37 15.95
N GLU A 136 -3.84 8.32 16.46
CA GLU A 136 -4.38 7.22 17.25
C GLU A 136 -5.76 6.79 16.73
N ILE A 137 -6.07 5.52 16.92
CA ILE A 137 -7.39 4.92 16.60
C ILE A 137 -7.93 4.22 17.85
N SER A 138 -9.26 4.07 17.92
CA SER A 138 -9.89 3.32 19.01
C SER A 138 -9.52 1.83 18.97
N GLN A 139 -9.65 1.16 20.12
CA GLN A 139 -9.42 -0.28 20.22
C GLN A 139 -10.38 -1.08 19.29
N ASP A 140 -11.65 -0.70 19.21
CA ASP A 140 -12.61 -1.34 18.29
C ASP A 140 -12.19 -1.20 16.82
N LYS A 141 -11.70 -0.01 16.43
CA LYS A 141 -11.20 0.22 15.06
C LYS A 141 -9.96 -0.62 14.80
N LYS A 142 -9.05 -0.71 15.79
CA LYS A 142 -7.86 -1.55 15.72
C LYS A 142 -8.21 -3.02 15.45
N GLU A 143 -9.14 -3.56 16.22
CA GLU A 143 -9.62 -4.95 16.07
C GLU A 143 -10.31 -5.18 14.72
N GLN A 144 -11.12 -4.21 14.27
CA GLN A 144 -11.72 -4.25 12.94
C GLN A 144 -10.67 -4.34 11.83
N LEU A 145 -9.64 -3.49 11.85
CA LEU A 145 -8.58 -3.49 10.84
C LEU A 145 -7.77 -4.80 10.85
N ILE A 146 -7.47 -5.34 12.04
CA ILE A 146 -6.82 -6.65 12.18
C ILE A 146 -7.67 -7.74 11.53
N GLN A 147 -8.97 -7.78 11.81
CA GLN A 147 -9.84 -8.83 11.27
C GLN A 147 -9.97 -8.73 9.74
N LEU A 148 -10.06 -7.51 9.20
CA LEU A 148 -10.07 -7.28 7.75
C LEU A 148 -8.77 -7.75 7.09
N ALA A 149 -7.61 -7.46 7.71
CA ALA A 149 -6.33 -7.95 7.21
C ALA A 149 -6.22 -9.48 7.26
N LYS A 150 -6.67 -10.12 8.35
CA LYS A 150 -6.72 -11.60 8.46
C LYS A 150 -7.60 -12.22 7.37
N ASN A 151 -8.77 -11.63 7.12
CA ASN A 151 -9.69 -12.10 6.08
C ASN A 151 -9.09 -11.98 4.67
N ASN A 152 -8.13 -11.09 4.48
CA ASN A 152 -7.34 -10.96 3.23
C ASN A 152 -6.06 -11.82 3.23
N GLY A 153 -5.89 -12.73 4.19
CA GLY A 153 -4.79 -13.70 4.21
C GLY A 153 -3.49 -13.21 4.84
N PHE A 154 -3.48 -12.03 5.47
CA PHE A 154 -2.28 -11.52 6.14
C PHE A 154 -2.08 -12.13 7.53
N ASN A 155 -0.83 -12.51 7.85
CA ASN A 155 -0.46 -12.87 9.22
C ASN A 155 -0.28 -11.61 10.08
N THR A 156 -1.35 -11.19 10.75
CA THR A 156 -1.35 -9.96 11.57
C THR A 156 -0.50 -10.04 12.83
N GLU A 157 0.04 -11.21 13.21
CA GLU A 157 1.00 -11.33 14.30
C GLU A 157 2.33 -10.62 13.97
N LYS A 158 2.61 -10.37 12.69
CA LYS A 158 3.76 -9.61 12.21
C LYS A 158 3.59 -8.10 12.32
N LEU A 159 2.42 -7.60 12.72
CA LEU A 159 2.16 -6.15 12.79
C LEU A 159 3.04 -5.50 13.85
N ILE A 160 3.79 -4.49 13.43
CA ILE A 160 4.47 -3.52 14.26
C ILE A 160 3.54 -2.33 14.41
N TRP A 161 3.11 -2.04 15.63
CA TRP A 161 2.37 -0.82 15.95
C TRP A 161 3.36 0.33 16.07
N VAL A 162 3.13 1.37 15.26
CA VAL A 162 4.05 2.50 15.17
C VAL A 162 3.73 3.49 16.27
N ASP A 163 4.75 3.90 17.00
CA ASP A 163 4.63 4.96 17.98
C ASP A 163 4.40 6.31 17.29
N GLN A 164 3.33 7.01 17.68
CA GLN A 164 2.91 8.30 17.14
C GLN A 164 2.90 9.41 18.22
N GLN A 165 3.38 9.13 19.44
CA GLN A 165 3.41 10.04 20.58
C GLN A 165 4.76 10.76 20.74
#